data_AF-A0A0C2C2K8-F1
#
_entry.id   AF-A0A0C2C2K8-F1
#
_cell.length_a   1.000
_cell.length_b   1.000
_cell.length_c   1.000
_cell.angle_alpha   90.00
_cell.angle_beta   90.00
_cell.angle_gamma   90.00
#
_symmetry.space_group_name_H-M   'P 1'
#
loop_
_entity.id
_entity.type
_entity.pdbx_description
1 polymer ?
#
loop_
_entity_poly.entity_id
_entity_poly.type
_entity_poly.pdbx_seq_one_letter_code
_entity_poly.pdbx_strand_id
1 'polypeptide(L)'
;MYAKIESERLLYIRLNQRKLRVDDYIQLRDAVANDGNSTDVGRLVILPATFTGSPRHMHEYAQDAMLYVRTCGHPDLFITFTCNPEWAEIREELLEGQTPSDRHDLIARVFKQKLTKFMDVITKSHIYGETRCWLYSVEWQKRGLPHAHILIWLKDKIHPTQIDSIISAEIPNPDQVPGLFEKITKNMIHGPCGPLNPNSPCMKDRKCTKKYPREFIQETQNGNDGYPLYRRRRPEEGGFTAI
;
A
#
# COMPACT_ATOMS: atom_id res chain seq x y z
N MET A 1 -14.99 -16.57 -13.91
CA MET A 1 -15.92 -16.57 -12.77
C MET A 1 -16.15 -15.16 -12.22
N TYR A 2 -15.10 -14.44 -11.78
CA TYR A 2 -15.19 -13.05 -11.31
C TYR A 2 -15.91 -12.10 -12.28
N ALA A 3 -15.50 -12.05 -13.55
CA ALA A 3 -16.13 -11.19 -14.54
C ALA A 3 -17.64 -11.43 -14.72
N LYS A 4 -18.09 -12.68 -14.55
CA LYS A 4 -19.52 -13.04 -14.59
C LYS A 4 -20.23 -12.53 -13.34
N ILE A 5 -19.67 -12.74 -12.15
CA ILE A 5 -20.22 -12.24 -10.88
C ILE A 5 -20.33 -10.70 -10.90
N GLU A 6 -19.28 -10.00 -11.32
CA GLU A 6 -19.28 -8.53 -11.41
C GLU A 6 -20.27 -8.04 -12.48
N SER A 7 -20.37 -8.72 -13.62
CA SER A 7 -21.37 -8.39 -14.65
C SER A 7 -22.80 -8.55 -14.12
N GLU A 8 -23.10 -9.63 -13.40
CA GLU A 8 -24.43 -9.83 -12.77
C GLU A 8 -24.70 -8.79 -11.68
N ARG A 9 -23.68 -8.42 -10.89
CA ARG A 9 -23.78 -7.38 -9.87
C ARG A 9 -24.07 -6.01 -10.50
N LEU A 10 -23.37 -5.66 -11.57
CA LEU A 10 -23.61 -4.44 -12.34
C LEU A 10 -25.00 -4.46 -13.00
N LEU A 11 -25.41 -5.60 -13.54
CA LEU A 11 -26.74 -5.78 -14.12
C LEU A 11 -27.83 -5.57 -13.06
N TYR A 12 -27.67 -6.15 -11.87
CA TYR A 12 -28.58 -5.94 -10.75
C TYR A 12 -28.67 -4.47 -10.37
N ILE A 13 -27.53 -3.78 -10.21
CA ILE A 13 -27.48 -2.35 -9.88
C ILE A 13 -28.21 -1.54 -10.95
N ARG A 14 -27.95 -1.82 -12.24
CA ARG A 14 -28.59 -1.16 -13.38
C ARG A 14 -30.11 -1.35 -13.38
N LEU A 15 -30.60 -2.55 -13.08
CA LEU A 15 -32.02 -2.87 -13.11
C LEU A 15 -32.78 -2.42 -11.85
N ASN A 16 -32.09 -2.16 -10.73
CA ASN A 16 -32.73 -1.86 -9.44
C ASN A 16 -32.44 -0.45 -8.89
N GLN A 17 -32.06 0.51 -9.74
CA GLN A 17 -31.73 1.90 -9.34
C GLN A 17 -32.76 2.55 -8.40
N ARG A 18 -34.06 2.41 -8.68
CA ARG A 18 -35.14 2.95 -7.81
C ARG A 18 -35.15 2.31 -6.42
N LYS A 19 -34.95 0.99 -6.32
CA LYS A 19 -34.88 0.29 -5.03
C LYS A 19 -33.64 0.67 -4.24
N LEU A 20 -32.56 0.99 -4.92
CA LEU A 20 -31.32 1.51 -4.35
C LEU A 20 -31.40 3.00 -4.00
N ARG A 21 -32.59 3.63 -4.16
CA ARG A 21 -32.84 5.04 -3.85
C ARG A 21 -31.86 5.99 -4.52
N VAL A 22 -31.56 5.69 -5.79
CA VAL A 22 -30.62 6.49 -6.57
C VAL A 22 -31.07 7.94 -6.74
N ASP A 23 -32.36 8.21 -6.67
CA ASP A 23 -32.89 9.56 -6.79
C ASP A 23 -32.53 10.46 -5.59
N ASP A 24 -32.33 9.87 -4.38
CA ASP A 24 -31.86 10.60 -3.18
C ASP A 24 -30.40 11.04 -3.32
N TYR A 25 -29.65 10.38 -4.21
CA TYR A 25 -28.25 10.65 -4.44
C TYR A 25 -27.96 11.90 -5.28
N ILE A 26 -28.98 12.45 -5.95
CA ILE A 26 -28.91 13.59 -6.85
C ILE A 26 -28.67 14.89 -6.06
N GLN A 27 -29.10 14.95 -4.80
CA GLN A 27 -29.07 16.20 -4.02
C GLN A 27 -27.69 16.59 -3.46
N LEU A 28 -26.63 15.76 -3.60
CA LEU A 28 -25.31 16.07 -3.02
C LEU A 28 -24.18 16.33 -4.04
N ARG A 29 -24.33 16.01 -5.34
CA ARG A 29 -23.15 16.00 -6.25
C ARG A 29 -23.34 16.46 -7.70
N ASP A 30 -24.57 16.57 -8.22
CA ASP A 30 -24.76 16.96 -9.63
C ASP A 30 -24.60 18.47 -9.88
N ALA A 31 -24.60 19.31 -8.85
CA ALA A 31 -24.35 20.75 -8.98
C ALA A 31 -22.86 21.13 -9.20
N VAL A 32 -21.91 20.19 -9.02
CA VAL A 32 -20.47 20.52 -8.97
C VAL A 32 -19.66 19.92 -10.13
N ALA A 33 -20.17 18.90 -10.85
CA ALA A 33 -19.31 18.10 -11.73
C ALA A 33 -19.55 18.22 -13.24
N ASN A 34 -20.72 18.68 -13.71
CA ASN A 34 -21.06 18.57 -15.13
C ASN A 34 -21.50 19.90 -15.74
N ASP A 35 -20.53 20.71 -16.17
CA ASP A 35 -20.69 21.70 -17.25
C ASP A 35 -20.85 20.98 -18.63
N GLY A 36 -21.70 19.96 -18.69
CA GLY A 36 -21.84 19.05 -19.82
C GLY A 36 -23.29 18.93 -20.29
N ASN A 37 -23.49 19.11 -21.60
CA ASN A 37 -24.80 19.11 -22.24
C ASN A 37 -25.57 17.79 -21.97
N SER A 38 -26.78 17.91 -21.42
CA SER A 38 -27.61 16.80 -20.92
C SER A 38 -28.14 15.84 -22.00
N THR A 39 -27.98 16.18 -23.28
CA THR A 39 -28.58 15.47 -24.41
C THR A 39 -27.71 14.34 -24.98
N ASP A 40 -26.43 14.24 -24.61
CA ASP A 40 -25.49 13.22 -25.13
C ASP A 40 -25.16 12.09 -24.15
N VAL A 41 -25.73 12.11 -22.95
CA VAL A 41 -25.40 11.15 -21.89
C VAL A 41 -26.40 10.00 -21.94
N GLY A 42 -25.95 8.81 -22.38
CA GLY A 42 -26.71 7.57 -22.24
C GLY A 42 -27.21 7.38 -20.80
N ARG A 43 -28.24 6.53 -20.60
CA ARG A 43 -28.92 6.35 -19.30
C ARG A 43 -27.91 6.21 -18.13
N LEU A 44 -27.79 7.25 -17.31
CA LEU A 44 -26.88 7.32 -16.17
C LEU A 44 -27.25 6.25 -15.14
N VAL A 45 -26.37 5.26 -14.95
CA VAL A 45 -26.48 4.28 -13.86
C VAL A 45 -25.56 4.74 -12.74
N ILE A 46 -26.13 5.06 -11.60
CA ILE A 46 -25.37 5.49 -10.43
C ILE A 46 -24.98 4.24 -9.65
N LEU A 47 -23.67 4.03 -9.52
CA LEU A 47 -23.12 2.97 -8.68
C LEU A 47 -23.18 3.41 -7.21
N PRO A 48 -23.66 2.56 -6.29
CA PRO A 48 -23.65 2.87 -4.87
C PRO A 48 -22.22 2.92 -4.33
N ALA A 49 -22.02 3.59 -3.19
CA ALA A 49 -20.70 3.67 -2.58
C ALA A 49 -20.17 2.31 -2.07
N THR A 50 -21.06 1.34 -1.86
CA THR A 50 -20.71 -0.07 -1.57
C THR A 50 -20.11 -0.82 -2.77
N PHE A 51 -20.12 -0.23 -3.98
CA PHE A 51 -19.45 -0.79 -5.15
C PHE A 51 -17.98 -0.35 -5.17
N THR A 52 -17.08 -1.28 -4.82
CA THR A 52 -15.63 -1.05 -4.77
C THR A 52 -15.10 -0.49 -6.09
N GLY A 53 -14.32 0.58 -6.00
CA GLY A 53 -13.73 1.26 -7.17
C GLY A 53 -14.65 2.24 -7.89
N SER A 54 -15.92 2.38 -7.49
CA SER A 54 -16.78 3.45 -8.02
C SER A 54 -16.33 4.84 -7.57
N PRO A 55 -16.66 5.92 -8.30
CA PRO A 55 -16.36 7.29 -7.88
C PRO A 55 -16.96 7.69 -6.52
N ARG A 56 -18.03 7.00 -6.07
CA ARG A 56 -18.64 7.23 -4.76
C ARG A 56 -17.90 6.49 -3.66
N HIS A 57 -17.57 5.22 -3.89
CA HIS A 57 -16.71 4.44 -3.00
C HIS A 57 -15.41 5.18 -2.71
N MET A 58 -14.72 5.66 -3.76
CA MET A 58 -13.47 6.39 -3.60
C MET A 58 -13.66 7.72 -2.86
N HIS A 59 -14.78 8.42 -3.07
CA HIS A 59 -15.07 9.68 -2.38
C HIS A 59 -15.38 9.46 -0.89
N GLU A 60 -16.19 8.46 -0.56
CA GLU A 60 -16.51 8.09 0.82
C GLU A 60 -15.24 7.67 1.58
N TYR A 61 -14.40 6.81 1.01
CA TYR A 61 -13.12 6.44 1.62
C TYR A 61 -12.19 7.63 1.83
N ALA A 62 -12.18 8.59 0.90
CA ALA A 62 -11.40 9.82 1.07
C ALA A 62 -11.97 10.69 2.20
N GLN A 63 -13.30 10.82 2.30
CA GLN A 63 -13.95 11.55 3.38
C GLN A 63 -13.69 10.89 4.74
N ASP A 64 -13.76 9.56 4.83
CA ASP A 64 -13.44 8.80 6.03
C ASP A 64 -11.98 9.03 6.44
N ALA A 65 -11.04 8.94 5.51
CA ALA A 65 -9.63 9.23 5.80
C ALA A 65 -9.43 10.66 6.33
N MET A 66 -10.10 11.64 5.74
CA MET A 66 -10.06 13.04 6.20
C MET A 66 -10.71 13.22 7.58
N LEU A 67 -11.76 12.46 7.90
CA LEU A 67 -12.36 12.44 9.23
C LEU A 67 -11.38 11.90 10.28
N TYR A 68 -10.65 10.83 9.98
CA TYR A 68 -9.60 10.30 10.85
C TYR A 68 -8.50 11.33 11.08
N VAL A 69 -8.02 12.01 10.03
CA VAL A 69 -7.01 13.07 10.18
C VAL A 69 -7.54 14.24 11.00
N ARG A 70 -8.80 14.64 10.81
CA ARG A 70 -9.42 15.73 11.57
C ARG A 70 -9.59 15.40 13.05
N THR A 71 -9.86 14.14 13.39
CA THR A 71 -10.18 13.70 14.75
C THR A 71 -8.96 13.17 15.53
N CYS A 72 -8.06 12.45 14.86
CA CYS A 72 -6.84 11.86 15.42
C CYS A 72 -5.57 12.70 15.14
N GLY A 73 -5.62 13.71 14.27
CA GLY A 73 -4.46 14.49 13.82
C GLY A 73 -3.66 13.78 12.73
N HIS A 74 -2.37 14.08 12.61
CA HIS A 74 -1.47 13.40 11.66
C HIS A 74 -1.17 11.96 12.12
N PRO A 75 -1.13 10.99 11.20
CA PRO A 75 -0.73 9.61 11.52
C PRO A 75 0.73 9.54 11.96
N ASP A 76 1.04 8.61 12.84
CA ASP A 76 2.39 8.36 13.35
C ASP A 76 3.20 7.45 12.42
N LEU A 77 2.53 6.45 11.83
CA LEU A 77 3.15 5.50 10.90
C LEU A 77 2.34 5.43 9.60
N PHE A 78 3.08 5.45 8.50
CA PHE A 78 2.59 5.07 7.17
C PHE A 78 3.32 3.80 6.73
N ILE A 79 2.61 2.69 6.67
CA ILE A 79 3.16 1.37 6.38
C ILE A 79 2.60 0.86 5.07
N THR A 80 3.49 0.36 4.23
CA THR A 80 3.10 -0.38 3.04
C THR A 80 3.31 -1.88 3.28
N PHE A 81 2.29 -2.69 2.97
CA PHE A 81 2.34 -4.15 3.12
C PHE A 81 2.09 -4.80 1.77
N THR A 82 3.11 -5.44 1.21
CA THR A 82 3.08 -6.00 -0.16
C THR A 82 3.03 -7.52 -0.12
N CYS A 83 2.17 -8.12 -0.93
CA CYS A 83 2.13 -9.58 -1.09
C CYS A 83 3.44 -10.10 -1.70
N ASN A 84 3.95 -11.22 -1.17
CA ASN A 84 5.03 -11.97 -1.79
C ASN A 84 4.48 -13.29 -2.35
N PRO A 85 4.48 -13.52 -3.67
CA PRO A 85 4.00 -14.77 -4.25
C PRO A 85 4.88 -15.98 -3.90
N GLU A 86 6.09 -15.76 -3.37
CA GLU A 86 7.02 -16.79 -2.90
C GLU A 86 6.75 -17.28 -1.48
N TRP A 87 5.68 -16.81 -0.83
CA TRP A 87 5.30 -17.34 0.47
C TRP A 87 5.01 -18.84 0.38
N ALA A 88 5.49 -19.60 1.37
CA ALA A 88 5.35 -21.05 1.43
C ALA A 88 3.88 -21.48 1.33
N GLU A 89 2.99 -20.77 2.02
CA GLU A 89 1.55 -21.05 2.00
C GLU A 89 0.90 -20.85 0.62
N ILE A 90 1.56 -20.12 -0.29
CA ILE A 90 1.16 -20.03 -1.69
C ILE A 90 1.80 -21.17 -2.47
N ARG A 91 3.12 -21.32 -2.37
CA ARG A 91 3.90 -22.30 -3.17
C ARG A 91 3.47 -23.74 -2.93
N GLU A 92 3.19 -24.11 -1.69
CA GLU A 92 2.81 -25.48 -1.29
C GLU A 92 1.41 -25.88 -1.76
N GLU A 93 0.54 -24.91 -2.02
CA GLU A 93 -0.86 -25.12 -2.43
C GLU A 93 -1.07 -25.00 -3.96
N LEU A 94 0.01 -24.79 -4.72
CA LEU A 94 -0.02 -24.80 -6.19
C LEU A 94 0.02 -26.24 -6.71
N LEU A 95 -0.84 -26.54 -7.67
CA LEU A 95 -0.78 -27.81 -8.40
C LEU A 95 0.37 -27.79 -9.41
N GLU A 96 0.78 -28.96 -9.87
CA GLU A 96 1.82 -29.10 -10.89
C GLU A 96 1.47 -28.25 -12.14
N GLY A 97 2.44 -27.45 -12.61
CA GLY A 97 2.27 -26.53 -13.73
C GLY A 97 1.55 -25.21 -13.40
N GLN A 98 1.00 -25.03 -12.19
CA GLN A 98 0.40 -23.75 -11.79
C GLN A 98 1.45 -22.73 -11.35
N THR A 99 1.19 -21.47 -11.66
CA THR A 99 1.88 -20.31 -11.12
C THR A 99 0.98 -19.58 -10.12
N PRO A 100 1.53 -18.74 -9.23
CA PRO A 100 0.72 -17.89 -8.36
C PRO A 100 -0.33 -17.06 -9.11
N SER A 101 0.00 -16.58 -10.31
CA SER A 101 -0.91 -15.82 -11.18
C SER A 101 -2.13 -16.62 -11.65
N ASP A 102 -2.07 -17.96 -11.64
CA ASP A 102 -3.21 -18.81 -11.98
C ASP A 102 -4.18 -18.97 -10.80
N ARG A 103 -3.75 -18.64 -9.58
CA ARG A 103 -4.48 -18.86 -8.32
C ARG A 103 -4.62 -17.56 -7.51
N HIS A 104 -5.27 -16.55 -8.10
CA HIS A 104 -5.57 -15.28 -7.43
C HIS A 104 -6.38 -15.44 -6.13
N ASP A 105 -7.21 -16.49 -6.04
CA ASP A 105 -7.96 -16.83 -4.83
C ASP A 105 -7.01 -17.19 -3.66
N LEU A 106 -5.97 -17.98 -3.94
CA LEU A 106 -4.95 -18.38 -2.98
C LEU A 106 -4.15 -17.16 -2.50
N ILE A 107 -3.68 -16.34 -3.45
CA ILE A 107 -2.97 -15.08 -3.17
C ILE A 107 -3.80 -14.18 -2.24
N ALA A 108 -5.07 -13.94 -2.59
CA ALA A 108 -5.93 -13.07 -1.81
C ALA A 108 -6.18 -13.61 -0.38
N ARG A 109 -6.37 -14.92 -0.24
CA ARG A 109 -6.58 -15.58 1.07
C ARG A 109 -5.34 -15.49 1.95
N VAL A 110 -4.17 -15.85 1.42
CA VAL A 110 -2.91 -15.80 2.19
C VAL A 110 -2.58 -14.36 2.56
N PHE A 111 -2.69 -13.43 1.62
CA PHE A 111 -2.48 -12.00 1.89
C PHE A 111 -3.40 -11.49 2.99
N LYS A 112 -4.72 -11.78 2.93
CA LYS A 112 -5.68 -11.31 3.93
C LYS A 112 -5.35 -11.85 5.33
N GLN A 113 -4.98 -13.12 5.43
CA GLN A 113 -4.59 -13.74 6.71
C GLN A 113 -3.34 -13.08 7.29
N LYS A 114 -2.29 -12.91 6.47
CA LYS A 114 -1.05 -12.26 6.92
C LYS A 114 -1.25 -10.79 7.27
N LEU A 115 -2.04 -10.05 6.49
CA LEU A 115 -2.40 -8.66 6.80
C LEU A 115 -3.17 -8.57 8.12
N THR A 116 -4.13 -9.48 8.35
CA THR A 116 -4.88 -9.51 9.61
C THR A 116 -3.96 -9.77 10.80
N LYS A 117 -3.05 -10.74 10.68
CA LYS A 117 -2.07 -11.02 11.73
C LYS A 117 -1.11 -9.85 11.96
N PHE A 118 -0.66 -9.20 10.89
CA PHE A 118 0.18 -8.02 10.94
C PHE A 118 -0.51 -6.85 11.69
N MET A 119 -1.78 -6.59 11.36
CA MET A 119 -2.57 -5.58 12.06
C MET A 119 -2.77 -5.95 13.54
N ASP A 120 -2.98 -7.22 13.88
CA ASP A 120 -3.09 -7.66 15.27
C ASP A 120 -1.78 -7.41 16.05
N VAL A 121 -0.63 -7.66 15.45
CA VAL A 121 0.67 -7.38 16.08
C VAL A 121 0.83 -5.88 16.39
N ILE A 122 0.45 -5.01 15.45
CA ILE A 122 0.53 -3.56 15.67
C ILE A 122 -0.50 -3.10 16.71
N THR A 123 -1.77 -3.48 16.52
CA THR A 123 -2.91 -2.86 17.20
C THR A 123 -3.32 -3.53 18.50
N LYS A 124 -3.00 -4.83 18.69
CA LYS A 124 -3.34 -5.60 19.89
C LYS A 124 -2.10 -5.94 20.71
N SER A 125 -0.98 -6.25 20.06
CA SER A 125 0.30 -6.51 20.76
C SER A 125 1.10 -5.23 21.01
N HIS A 126 0.67 -4.08 20.48
CA HIS A 126 1.21 -2.76 20.80
C HIS A 126 2.72 -2.64 20.60
N ILE A 127 3.27 -3.25 19.54
CA ILE A 127 4.72 -3.26 19.30
C ILE A 127 5.33 -1.86 19.10
N TYR A 128 4.52 -0.87 18.72
CA TYR A 128 4.91 0.53 18.59
C TYR A 128 4.26 1.43 19.67
N GLY A 129 3.59 0.85 20.65
CA GLY A 129 2.75 1.56 21.63
C GLY A 129 1.25 1.33 21.42
N GLU A 130 0.45 1.90 22.33
CA GLU A 130 -1.01 1.73 22.28
C GLU A 130 -1.60 2.43 21.06
N THR A 131 -2.40 1.71 20.26
CA THR A 131 -3.03 2.27 19.07
C THR A 131 -4.30 3.02 19.43
N ARG A 132 -4.39 4.29 19.01
CA ARG A 132 -5.59 5.13 19.18
C ARG A 132 -6.62 4.85 18.10
N CYS A 133 -6.21 4.91 16.84
CA CYS A 133 -7.06 4.67 15.67
C CYS A 133 -6.16 4.20 14.52
N TRP A 134 -6.74 3.50 13.54
CA TRP A 134 -6.03 3.02 12.37
C TRP A 134 -6.95 2.94 11.16
N LEU A 135 -6.38 3.04 9.97
CA LEU A 135 -7.06 2.93 8.69
C LEU A 135 -6.14 2.16 7.74
N TYR A 136 -6.69 1.32 6.86
CA TYR A 136 -5.94 0.85 5.71
C TYR A 136 -6.82 0.70 4.49
N SER A 137 -6.21 0.85 3.32
CA SER A 137 -6.81 0.48 2.03
C SER A 137 -6.02 -0.69 1.43
N VAL A 138 -6.71 -1.56 0.69
CA VAL A 138 -6.08 -2.63 -0.08
C VAL A 138 -6.34 -2.38 -1.55
N GLU A 139 -5.27 -2.36 -2.34
CA GLU A 139 -5.30 -2.22 -3.79
C GLU A 139 -4.55 -3.36 -4.47
N TRP A 140 -4.88 -3.62 -5.73
CA TRP A 140 -4.14 -4.55 -6.56
C TRP A 140 -3.12 -3.78 -7.38
N GLN A 141 -1.84 -4.07 -7.19
CA GLN A 141 -0.79 -3.47 -7.99
C GLN A 141 -0.90 -3.93 -9.44
N LYS A 142 -0.32 -3.17 -10.39
CA LYS A 142 -0.29 -3.49 -11.84
C LYS A 142 0.23 -4.89 -12.16
N ARG A 143 0.95 -5.53 -11.23
CA ARG A 143 1.49 -6.89 -11.34
C ARG A 143 0.53 -7.98 -10.82
N GLY A 144 -0.72 -7.63 -10.52
CA GLY A 144 -1.74 -8.58 -10.09
C GLY A 144 -1.57 -9.07 -8.64
N LEU A 145 -0.85 -8.33 -7.79
CA LEU A 145 -0.65 -8.68 -6.40
C LEU A 145 -1.32 -7.66 -5.47
N PRO A 146 -1.94 -8.11 -4.36
CA PRO A 146 -2.53 -7.21 -3.39
C PRO A 146 -1.45 -6.47 -2.59
N HIS A 147 -1.78 -5.24 -2.24
CA HIS A 147 -0.94 -4.31 -1.51
C HIS A 147 -1.82 -3.47 -0.59
N ALA A 148 -1.33 -3.20 0.63
CA ALA A 148 -2.05 -2.37 1.58
C ALA A 148 -1.25 -1.12 1.92
N HIS A 149 -1.96 0.02 1.98
CA HIS A 149 -1.50 1.27 2.57
C HIS A 149 -2.15 1.41 3.93
N ILE A 150 -1.35 1.47 4.99
CA ILE A 150 -1.80 1.42 6.38
C ILE A 150 -1.37 2.70 7.09
N LEU A 151 -2.31 3.35 7.76
CA LEU A 151 -2.11 4.50 8.62
C LEU A 151 -2.40 4.11 10.07
N ILE A 152 -1.46 4.41 10.97
CA ILE A 152 -1.59 4.14 12.41
C ILE A 152 -1.44 5.45 13.18
N TRP A 153 -2.35 5.69 14.12
CA TRP A 153 -2.24 6.73 15.13
C TRP A 153 -2.05 6.08 16.49
N LEU A 154 -0.98 6.46 17.17
CA LEU A 154 -0.67 5.98 18.51
C LEU A 154 -1.26 6.93 19.55
N LYS A 155 -1.51 6.45 20.76
CA LYS A 155 -1.87 7.31 21.89
C LYS A 155 -0.70 8.20 22.28
N ASP A 156 0.48 7.61 22.39
CA ASP A 156 1.75 8.31 22.60
C ASP A 156 2.42 8.53 21.25
N LYS A 157 2.64 9.80 20.91
CA LYS A 157 3.20 10.20 19.62
C LYS A 157 4.67 9.80 19.48
N ILE A 158 5.06 9.38 18.28
CA ILE A 158 6.48 9.12 17.98
C ILE A 158 7.20 10.46 17.89
N HIS A 159 8.25 10.62 18.71
CA HIS A 159 9.13 11.77 18.66
C HIS A 159 10.24 11.59 17.62
N PRO A 160 10.79 12.68 17.04
CA PRO A 160 11.89 12.59 16.08
C PRO A 160 13.10 11.79 16.57
N THR A 161 13.40 11.84 17.86
CA THR A 161 14.49 11.09 18.50
C THR A 161 14.28 9.57 18.51
N GLN A 162 13.06 9.08 18.24
CA GLN A 162 12.71 7.67 18.22
C GLN A 162 12.71 7.07 16.80
N ILE A 163 12.83 7.89 15.75
CA ILE A 163 12.69 7.45 14.36
C ILE A 163 13.66 6.30 14.04
N ASP A 164 14.93 6.44 14.39
CA ASP A 164 15.97 5.44 14.09
C ASP A 164 15.83 4.13 14.88
N SER A 165 14.99 4.11 15.93
CA SER A 165 14.65 2.89 16.68
C SER A 165 13.47 2.13 16.07
N ILE A 166 12.67 2.80 15.22
CA ILE A 166 11.43 2.27 14.65
C ILE A 166 11.61 1.96 13.16
N ILE A 167 12.34 2.82 12.44
CA ILE A 167 12.60 2.73 11.01
C ILE A 167 14.09 2.51 10.80
N SER A 168 14.41 1.52 9.96
CA SER A 168 15.78 1.28 9.51
C SER A 168 15.83 1.21 7.99
N ALA A 169 16.72 2.00 7.40
CA ALA A 169 17.14 1.90 6.00
C ALA A 169 18.52 1.22 5.87
N GLU A 170 18.97 0.55 6.92
CA GLU A 170 20.23 -0.18 6.96
C GLU A 170 20.04 -1.64 6.55
N ILE A 171 21.11 -2.23 5.99
CA ILE A 171 21.13 -3.67 5.76
C ILE A 171 21.41 -4.34 7.11
N PRO A 172 20.61 -5.35 7.50
CA PRO A 172 20.80 -6.06 8.77
C PRO A 172 22.20 -6.68 8.86
N ASN A 173 22.76 -6.77 10.06
CA ASN A 173 24.01 -7.49 10.26
C ASN A 173 23.81 -8.99 9.97
N PRO A 174 24.54 -9.58 9.00
CA PRO A 174 24.38 -10.99 8.62
C PRO A 174 24.77 -11.96 9.75
N ASP A 175 25.69 -11.58 10.64
CA ASP A 175 26.15 -12.43 11.74
C ASP A 175 25.18 -12.41 12.93
N GLN A 176 24.49 -11.29 13.17
CA GLN A 176 23.56 -11.14 14.28
C GLN A 176 22.13 -11.56 13.92
N VAL A 177 21.68 -11.25 12.71
CA VAL A 177 20.28 -11.46 12.29
C VAL A 177 20.21 -12.05 10.87
N PRO A 178 20.83 -13.22 10.62
CA PRO A 178 21.01 -13.79 9.27
C PRO A 178 19.68 -13.95 8.52
N GLY A 179 18.62 -14.38 9.20
CA GLY A 179 17.31 -14.56 8.57
C GLY A 179 16.63 -13.25 8.13
N LEU A 180 16.92 -12.13 8.80
CA LEU A 180 16.44 -10.81 8.34
C LEU A 180 17.32 -10.30 7.21
N PHE A 181 18.65 -10.47 7.30
CA PHE A 181 19.58 -10.14 6.22
C PHE A 181 19.20 -10.84 4.91
N GLU A 182 18.93 -12.15 4.93
CA GLU A 182 18.51 -12.91 3.75
C GLU A 182 17.20 -12.36 3.15
N LYS A 183 16.20 -12.09 3.98
CA LYS A 183 14.91 -11.55 3.52
C LYS A 183 15.04 -10.15 2.92
N ILE A 184 15.83 -9.28 3.54
CA ILE A 184 16.05 -7.91 3.07
C ILE A 184 16.87 -7.92 1.78
N THR A 185 17.97 -8.68 1.72
CA THR A 185 18.82 -8.75 0.53
C THR A 185 18.11 -9.38 -0.67
N LYS A 186 17.22 -10.35 -0.43
CA LYS A 186 16.42 -10.99 -1.49
C LYS A 186 15.29 -10.09 -2.01
N ASN A 187 14.58 -9.38 -1.14
CA ASN A 187 13.29 -8.75 -1.49
C ASN A 187 13.31 -7.21 -1.51
N MET A 188 14.24 -6.58 -0.81
CA MET A 188 14.23 -5.13 -0.55
C MET A 188 15.44 -4.40 -1.13
N ILE A 189 16.21 -5.07 -2.00
CA ILE A 189 17.35 -4.45 -2.71
C ILE A 189 16.85 -3.83 -4.01
N HIS A 190 17.21 -2.56 -4.21
CA HIS A 190 17.03 -1.94 -5.50
C HIS A 190 17.92 -2.66 -6.53
N GLY A 191 17.30 -3.17 -7.59
CA GLY A 191 18.02 -3.90 -8.63
C GLY A 191 19.15 -3.07 -9.27
N PRO A 192 20.05 -3.72 -10.01
CA PRO A 192 21.11 -3.00 -10.69
C PRO A 192 20.50 -1.91 -11.59
N CYS A 193 21.06 -0.72 -11.49
CA CYS A 193 20.72 0.43 -12.30
C CYS A 193 21.98 1.28 -12.49
N GLY A 194 21.87 2.42 -13.17
CA GLY A 194 23.02 3.27 -13.44
C GLY A 194 23.97 2.59 -14.44
N PRO A 195 25.29 2.66 -14.23
CA PRO A 195 26.27 2.01 -15.10
C PRO A 195 26.10 0.49 -15.20
N LEU A 196 25.63 -0.16 -14.14
CA LEU A 196 25.45 -1.62 -14.09
C LEU A 196 24.26 -2.10 -14.94
N ASN A 197 23.23 -1.25 -15.11
CA ASN A 197 22.09 -1.55 -15.97
C ASN A 197 21.42 -0.24 -16.44
N PRO A 198 21.90 0.34 -17.54
CA PRO A 198 21.36 1.58 -18.09
C PRO A 198 19.90 1.45 -18.57
N ASN A 199 19.45 0.23 -18.86
CA ASN A 199 18.11 -0.07 -19.37
C ASN A 199 17.09 -0.37 -18.26
N SER A 200 17.48 -0.28 -16.99
CA SER A 200 16.56 -0.50 -15.88
C SER A 200 15.38 0.48 -15.93
N PRO A 201 14.13 0.07 -15.64
CA PRO A 201 12.94 0.93 -15.75
C PRO A 201 13.00 2.22 -14.92
N CYS A 202 13.86 2.28 -13.90
CA CYS A 202 14.08 3.46 -13.09
C CYS A 202 15.00 4.51 -13.76
N MET A 203 15.67 4.18 -14.85
CA MET A 203 16.63 5.05 -15.52
C MET A 203 15.92 6.05 -16.44
N LYS A 204 16.27 7.33 -16.29
CA LYS A 204 15.88 8.40 -17.21
C LYS A 204 17.08 9.33 -17.37
N ASP A 205 17.44 9.69 -18.60
CA ASP A 205 18.58 10.57 -18.90
C ASP A 205 19.88 10.13 -18.22
N ARG A 206 20.15 8.80 -18.24
CA ARG A 206 21.29 8.13 -17.57
C ARG A 206 21.35 8.29 -16.05
N LYS A 207 20.29 8.79 -15.41
CA LYS A 207 20.18 8.90 -13.95
C LYS A 207 19.06 8.01 -13.42
N CYS A 208 19.28 7.41 -12.25
CA CYS A 208 18.21 6.68 -11.57
C CYS A 208 17.20 7.69 -11.00
N THR A 209 15.96 7.67 -11.49
CA THR A 209 14.85 8.52 -11.02
C THR A 209 14.52 8.31 -9.55
N LYS A 210 14.93 7.17 -8.98
CA LYS A 210 14.77 6.83 -7.55
C LYS A 210 15.98 7.25 -6.70
N LYS A 211 16.95 7.95 -7.29
CA LYS A 211 18.17 8.49 -6.66
C LYS A 211 19.06 7.40 -6.02
N TYR A 212 19.17 6.22 -6.65
CA TYR A 212 20.10 5.17 -6.21
C TYR A 212 21.48 5.29 -6.89
N PRO A 213 22.57 4.91 -6.20
CA PRO A 213 22.61 4.55 -4.77
C PRO A 213 22.34 5.78 -3.89
N ARG A 214 21.63 5.57 -2.77
CA ARG A 214 21.40 6.63 -1.78
C ARG A 214 22.68 6.90 -1.00
N GLU A 215 22.90 8.16 -0.64
CA GLU A 215 24.05 8.56 0.17
C GLU A 215 23.99 7.91 1.56
N PHE A 216 25.15 7.72 2.17
CA PHE A 216 25.26 7.28 3.56
C PHE A 216 25.12 8.50 4.49
N ILE A 217 24.33 8.33 5.55
CA ILE A 217 24.00 9.37 6.53
C ILE A 217 23.97 8.74 7.92
N GLN A 218 24.61 9.38 8.90
CA GLN A 218 24.80 8.81 10.24
C GLN A 218 23.53 8.82 11.10
N GLU A 219 22.62 9.75 10.87
CA GLU A 219 21.36 9.93 11.62
C GLU A 219 20.24 10.37 10.67
N THR A 220 18.99 10.04 10.99
CA THR A 220 17.86 10.47 10.16
C THR A 220 17.69 11.99 10.21
N GLN A 221 17.51 12.62 9.04
CA GLN A 221 17.36 14.07 8.88
C GLN A 221 16.10 14.40 8.09
N ASN A 222 15.58 15.63 8.28
CA ASN A 222 14.53 16.17 7.42
C ASN A 222 15.13 16.50 6.05
N GLY A 223 14.54 15.99 4.97
CA GLY A 223 14.96 16.35 3.61
C GLY A 223 14.33 17.64 3.10
N ASN A 224 14.97 18.22 2.08
CA ASN A 224 14.58 19.52 1.49
C ASN A 224 13.25 19.50 0.73
N ASP A 225 12.75 18.31 0.37
CA ASP A 225 11.51 18.10 -0.39
C ASP A 225 10.37 17.55 0.50
N GLY A 226 10.53 17.62 1.83
CA GLY A 226 9.57 17.08 2.80
C GLY A 226 9.65 15.57 3.01
N TYR A 227 10.55 14.86 2.30
CA TYR A 227 10.84 13.46 2.55
C TYR A 227 12.02 13.30 3.51
N PRO A 228 11.95 12.39 4.50
CA PRO A 228 13.07 12.16 5.40
C PRO A 228 14.25 11.50 4.66
N LEU A 229 15.45 11.89 5.06
CA LEU A 229 16.69 11.21 4.72
C LEU A 229 17.01 10.25 5.86
N TYR A 230 16.69 8.97 5.67
CA TYR A 230 16.89 7.97 6.72
C TYR A 230 18.36 7.64 6.96
N ARG A 231 18.68 7.37 8.22
CA ARG A 231 19.98 6.86 8.64
C ARG A 231 20.37 5.63 7.83
N ARG A 232 21.59 5.68 7.30
CA ARG A 232 22.26 4.60 6.58
C ARG A 232 23.77 4.75 6.79
N ARG A 233 24.34 4.04 7.77
CA ARG A 233 25.77 4.17 8.10
C ARG A 233 26.65 3.50 7.07
N ARG A 234 27.88 4.00 6.95
CA ARG A 234 28.92 3.36 6.13
C ARG A 234 29.47 2.11 6.83
N PRO A 235 30.10 1.17 6.11
CA PRO A 235 30.77 0.03 6.73
C PRO A 235 31.77 0.42 7.82
N GLU A 236 32.51 1.51 7.64
CA GLU A 236 33.48 2.01 8.62
C GLU A 236 32.81 2.51 9.91
N GLU A 237 31.51 2.80 9.85
CA GLU A 237 30.67 3.31 10.94
C GLU A 237 29.71 2.23 11.47
N GLY A 238 29.94 0.96 11.10
CA GLY A 238 29.14 -0.19 11.54
C GLY A 238 27.89 -0.48 10.70
N GLY A 239 27.77 0.11 9.52
CA GLY A 239 26.76 -0.26 8.52
C GLY A 239 27.14 -1.52 7.73
N PHE A 240 26.19 -2.05 6.96
CA PHE A 240 26.40 -3.23 6.10
C PHE A 240 25.97 -2.95 4.67
N THR A 241 26.59 -3.64 3.72
CA THR A 241 26.24 -3.61 2.29
C THR A 241 25.75 -4.98 1.83
N ALA A 242 24.93 -5.02 0.77
CA ALA A 242 24.43 -6.27 0.19
C ALA A 242 25.45 -6.92 -0.76
N ILE A 243 26.47 -6.16 -1.15
CA ILE A 243 27.57 -6.48 -2.06
C ILE A 243 28.82 -5.78 -1.54
#